data_AF-A0A0M0J718-F1
#
_entry.id   AF-A0A0M0J718-F1
#
_cell.length_a   1.000
_cell.length_b   1.000
_cell.length_c   1.000
_cell.angle_alpha   90.00
_cell.angle_beta   90.00
_cell.angle_gamma   90.00
#
_symmetry.space_group_name_H-M   'P 1'
#
loop_
_entity.id
_entity.type
_entity.pdbx_description
1 polymer ?
#
loop_
_entity_poly.entity_id
_entity_poly.type
_entity_poly.pdbx_seq_one_letter_code
_entity_poly.pdbx_strand_id
1 'polypeptide(L)'
;MNLAEFVMMATTPPPTPYTANGKLIKVRTVTTFVTLSRGTPLDLSPIVKAVSFNAAATERLTAEGFEVQTTRVATNSFEDYIDVSDSAAALQSFRAIDDECKRLSIRLFNVGPASTAEGIALVPDIIKLGPRLSASGVIPDALDAQAATWLADTVLRIAAETEGGEGNFQFCVSCNVGPGTPFFPASYSGGGPISFGIGCETSAILADALPRAAGDLRKARELVRATFEAQMRPLEDLARELASSHDLLFAGLDASVAPLGSAPPLADAFASLGLGEFGESGTLAVSALVTGAVKSLSSSLTLCGYSGLMLPPCEDAGLARRASARGYSIHDLLMYSAVCGIGLDTVPVPGDVPPAKLAALFLDVAALAYRLDKPLSARLFPVPGKSAGEQTTFQNPFLCNTAVFKVP
;
A
#
# COMPACT_ATOMS: atom_id res chain seq x y z
N MET A 1 5.98 39.68 2.35
CA MET A 1 6.78 38.84 1.45
C MET A 1 7.26 39.71 0.31
N ASN A 2 8.58 39.76 0.16
CA ASN A 2 9.28 40.59 -0.83
C ASN A 2 9.48 39.74 -2.11
N LEU A 3 9.38 40.37 -3.29
CA LEU A 3 9.54 39.76 -4.62
C LEU A 3 10.83 38.92 -4.78
N ALA A 4 11.88 39.20 -4.00
CA ALA A 4 13.12 38.44 -3.96
C ALA A 4 12.99 37.04 -3.30
N GLU A 5 12.09 36.87 -2.33
CA GLU A 5 11.81 35.56 -1.72
C GLU A 5 11.03 34.66 -2.69
N PHE A 6 10.21 35.25 -3.57
CA PHE A 6 9.48 34.53 -4.60
C PHE A 6 10.39 34.03 -5.74
N VAL A 7 11.46 34.78 -6.06
CA VAL A 7 12.43 34.41 -7.11
C VAL A 7 13.43 33.37 -6.62
N MET A 8 13.77 33.32 -5.32
CA MET A 8 14.63 32.27 -4.75
C MET A 8 13.95 30.90 -4.61
N MET A 9 12.62 30.83 -4.51
CA MET A 9 11.90 29.55 -4.54
C MET A 9 11.85 28.91 -5.94
N ALA A 10 12.12 29.69 -7.01
CA ALA A 10 12.05 29.23 -8.39
C ALA A 10 13.39 28.70 -8.97
N THR A 11 14.47 28.65 -8.17
CA THR A 11 15.81 28.26 -8.64
C THR A 11 16.46 27.14 -7.85
N THR A 12 15.74 26.47 -6.94
CA THR A 12 16.22 25.20 -6.41
C THR A 12 16.15 24.16 -7.52
N PRO A 13 17.28 23.55 -7.93
CA PRO A 13 17.21 22.42 -8.86
C PRO A 13 16.32 21.35 -8.21
N PRO A 14 15.50 20.63 -9.00
CA PRO A 14 14.68 19.56 -8.46
C PRO A 14 15.60 18.64 -7.65
N PRO A 15 15.15 18.14 -6.48
CA PRO A 15 15.94 17.19 -5.70
C PRO A 15 16.42 16.10 -6.66
N THR A 16 17.72 15.85 -6.67
CA THR A 16 18.28 14.77 -7.49
C THR A 16 17.48 13.50 -7.20
N PRO A 17 16.97 12.79 -8.21
CA PRO A 17 16.10 11.62 -8.01
C PRO A 17 16.84 10.44 -7.34
N TYR A 18 18.14 10.60 -7.10
CA TYR A 18 19.01 9.63 -6.49
C TYR A 18 18.90 9.64 -4.96
N THR A 19 18.82 8.45 -4.37
CA THR A 19 19.20 8.26 -2.96
C THR A 19 20.66 8.69 -2.74
N ALA A 20 21.06 8.87 -1.48
CA ALA A 20 22.43 9.28 -1.11
C ALA A 20 23.55 8.42 -1.76
N ASN A 21 23.23 7.21 -2.23
CA ASN A 21 24.15 6.26 -2.84
C ASN A 21 23.94 6.04 -4.35
N GLY A 22 23.20 6.91 -5.04
CA GLY A 22 22.97 6.77 -6.50
C GLY A 22 21.92 5.73 -6.90
N LYS A 23 21.25 5.07 -5.94
CA LYS A 23 20.13 4.15 -6.21
C LYS A 23 18.85 4.93 -6.44
N LEU A 24 18.01 4.45 -7.36
CA LEU A 24 16.67 5.01 -7.65
C LEU A 24 15.55 4.29 -6.91
N ILE A 25 15.88 3.33 -6.05
CA ILE A 25 14.90 2.59 -5.25
C ILE A 25 15.26 2.64 -3.77
N LYS A 26 14.23 2.56 -2.93
CA LYS A 26 14.35 2.35 -1.49
C LYS A 26 13.63 1.06 -1.10
N VAL A 27 14.11 0.39 -0.06
CA VAL A 27 13.40 -0.72 0.57
C VAL A 27 12.35 -0.10 1.50
N ARG A 28 11.13 0.07 0.97
CA ARG A 28 9.98 0.59 1.70
C ARG A 28 9.64 -0.31 2.89
N THR A 29 9.76 -1.63 2.69
CA THR A 29 9.62 -2.59 3.77
C THR A 29 10.33 -3.92 3.50
N VAL A 30 10.86 -4.52 4.57
CA VAL A 30 11.01 -5.98 4.66
C VAL A 30 9.84 -6.51 5.48
N THR A 31 9.00 -7.34 4.87
CA THR A 31 7.83 -7.94 5.54
C THR A 31 8.04 -9.43 5.67
N THR A 32 7.99 -9.94 6.90
CA THR A 32 8.05 -11.38 7.16
C THR A 32 6.65 -11.91 7.44
N PHE A 33 6.29 -12.98 6.74
CA PHE A 33 5.01 -13.68 6.84
C PHE A 33 5.17 -14.89 7.76
N VAL A 34 4.35 -14.92 8.81
CA VAL A 34 4.36 -16.02 9.79
C VAL A 34 3.00 -16.68 9.84
N THR A 35 2.97 -17.95 10.22
CA THR A 35 1.74 -18.70 10.44
C THR A 35 1.55 -18.89 11.93
N LEU A 36 0.41 -18.46 12.46
CA LEU A 36 -0.02 -18.73 13.82
C LEU A 36 -1.09 -19.82 13.82
N SER A 37 -1.20 -20.54 14.92
CA SER A 37 -2.17 -21.62 15.09
C SER A 37 -2.93 -21.42 16.39
N ARG A 38 -4.20 -21.83 16.40
CA ARG A 38 -5.06 -21.72 17.57
C ARG A 38 -4.42 -22.47 18.76
N GLY A 39 -4.35 -21.79 19.91
CA GLY A 39 -3.76 -22.32 21.13
C GLY A 39 -4.12 -21.48 22.35
N THR A 40 -4.03 -22.06 23.54
CA THR A 40 -4.27 -21.36 24.81
C THR A 40 -3.17 -21.73 25.82
N PRO A 41 -2.16 -20.88 26.04
CA PRO A 41 -1.94 -19.56 25.39
C PRO A 41 -1.56 -19.67 23.91
N LEU A 42 -1.73 -18.57 23.18
CA LEU A 42 -1.30 -18.47 21.78
C LEU A 42 0.24 -18.55 21.69
N ASP A 43 0.78 -19.36 20.77
CA ASP A 43 2.21 -19.42 20.52
C ASP A 43 2.65 -18.26 19.62
N LEU A 44 3.39 -17.30 20.18
CA LEU A 44 3.91 -16.14 19.48
C LEU A 44 5.39 -16.29 19.07
N SER A 45 6.00 -17.46 19.28
CA SER A 45 7.39 -17.71 18.92
C SER A 45 7.72 -17.48 17.42
N PRO A 46 6.81 -17.67 16.44
CA PRO A 46 7.08 -17.31 15.06
C PRO A 46 7.35 -15.82 14.86
N ILE A 47 6.70 -14.95 15.65
CA ILE A 47 6.91 -13.49 15.58
C ILE A 47 8.34 -13.13 15.99
N VAL A 48 8.87 -13.79 17.03
CA VAL A 48 10.25 -13.57 17.49
C VAL A 48 11.27 -13.90 16.39
N LYS A 49 11.07 -15.03 15.69
CA LYS A 49 11.92 -15.42 14.55
C LYS A 49 11.85 -14.38 13.42
N ALA A 50 10.66 -13.89 13.11
CA ALA A 50 10.45 -12.86 12.10
C ALA A 50 11.16 -11.54 12.42
N VAL A 51 11.12 -11.09 13.68
CA VAL A 51 11.82 -9.88 14.11
C VAL A 51 13.34 -10.05 14.01
N SER A 52 13.86 -11.19 14.46
CA SER A 52 15.29 -11.48 14.35
C SER A 52 15.76 -11.47 12.90
N PHE A 53 14.99 -12.07 11.98
CA PHE A 53 15.30 -12.05 10.56
C PHE A 53 15.23 -10.63 9.98
N ASN A 54 14.15 -9.89 10.26
CA ASN A 54 13.97 -8.52 9.78
C ASN A 54 15.15 -7.61 10.18
N ALA A 55 15.71 -7.79 11.38
CA ALA A 55 16.89 -7.05 11.82
C ALA A 55 18.14 -7.41 10.99
N ALA A 56 18.42 -8.70 10.80
CA ALA A 56 19.55 -9.17 10.00
C ALA A 56 19.44 -8.74 8.52
N ALA A 57 18.23 -8.85 7.94
CA ALA A 57 17.96 -8.38 6.58
C ALA A 57 18.19 -6.87 6.46
N THR A 58 17.73 -6.08 7.44
CA THR A 58 17.93 -4.62 7.46
C THR A 58 19.42 -4.25 7.49
N GLU A 59 20.19 -4.89 8.36
CA GLU A 59 21.64 -4.67 8.46
C GLU A 59 22.33 -4.99 7.13
N ARG A 60 22.03 -6.16 6.55
CA ARG A 60 22.63 -6.60 5.29
C ARG A 60 22.29 -5.67 4.13
N LEU A 61 21.02 -5.30 3.97
CA LEU A 61 20.58 -4.41 2.89
C LEU A 61 21.22 -3.02 3.02
N THR A 62 21.36 -2.52 4.25
CA THR A 62 21.99 -1.23 4.52
C THR A 62 23.49 -1.26 4.22
N ALA A 63 24.18 -2.36 4.55
CA ALA A 63 25.60 -2.55 4.20
C ALA A 63 25.84 -2.51 2.68
N GLU A 64 24.86 -2.93 1.88
CA GLU A 64 24.88 -2.88 0.41
C GLU A 64 24.33 -1.56 -0.15
N GLY A 65 24.13 -0.56 0.72
CA GLY A 65 23.76 0.80 0.34
C GLY A 65 22.29 1.01 0.02
N PHE A 66 21.38 0.09 0.38
CA PHE A 66 19.94 0.32 0.31
C PHE A 66 19.44 1.05 1.57
N GLU A 67 18.59 2.06 1.38
CA GLU A 67 17.82 2.65 2.48
C GLU A 67 16.65 1.71 2.82
N VAL A 68 16.62 1.17 4.04
CA VAL A 68 15.50 0.39 4.58
C VAL A 68 14.66 1.27 5.48
N GLN A 69 13.41 1.52 5.09
CA GLN A 69 12.54 2.48 5.78
C GLN A 69 11.78 1.85 6.95
N THR A 70 11.25 0.64 6.76
CA THR A 70 10.47 -0.05 7.78
C THR A 70 10.66 -1.57 7.73
N THR A 71 10.36 -2.24 8.83
CA THR A 71 10.16 -3.69 8.87
C THR A 71 8.76 -4.00 9.36
N ARG A 72 8.20 -5.12 8.91
CA ARG A 72 6.82 -5.51 9.17
C ARG A 72 6.71 -7.01 9.44
N VAL A 73 5.69 -7.40 10.17
CA VAL A 73 5.30 -8.80 10.36
C VAL A 73 3.83 -8.95 10.01
N ALA A 74 3.49 -9.95 9.20
CA ALA A 74 2.11 -10.25 8.84
C ALA A 74 1.80 -11.72 9.13
N THR A 75 0.59 -11.98 9.59
CA THR A 75 0.12 -13.33 9.94
C THR A 75 -0.85 -13.87 8.88
N ASN A 76 -1.23 -15.14 8.97
CA ASN A 76 -2.38 -15.69 8.24
C ASN A 76 -3.69 -15.05 8.75
N SER A 77 -4.86 -15.45 8.25
CA SER A 77 -6.12 -14.90 8.74
C SER A 77 -6.21 -15.06 10.27
N PHE A 78 -6.54 -13.98 10.98
CA PHE A 78 -6.77 -14.08 12.42
C PHE A 78 -7.94 -15.00 12.77
N GLU A 79 -8.85 -15.25 11.82
CA GLU A 79 -9.96 -16.20 11.98
C GLU A 79 -9.44 -17.65 12.15
N ASP A 80 -8.23 -17.95 11.68
CA ASP A 80 -7.62 -19.28 11.79
C ASP A 80 -7.05 -19.56 13.19
N TYR A 81 -6.58 -18.53 13.88
CA TYR A 81 -5.82 -18.69 15.13
C TYR A 81 -6.45 -18.01 16.35
N ILE A 82 -7.48 -17.18 16.15
CA ILE A 82 -8.32 -16.59 17.21
C ILE A 82 -9.77 -17.04 17.03
N ASP A 83 -10.44 -17.35 18.14
CA ASP A 83 -11.89 -17.56 18.13
C ASP A 83 -12.63 -16.23 18.09
N VAL A 84 -13.27 -15.93 16.95
CA VAL A 84 -13.99 -14.67 16.74
C VAL A 84 -15.44 -14.71 17.24
N SER A 85 -15.93 -15.87 17.69
CA SER A 85 -17.31 -16.01 18.19
C SER A 85 -17.53 -15.36 19.56
N ASP A 86 -16.47 -15.23 20.36
CA ASP A 86 -16.44 -14.48 21.62
C ASP A 86 -15.57 -13.23 21.44
N SER A 87 -16.21 -12.09 21.18
CA SER A 87 -15.51 -10.83 20.92
C SER A 87 -14.65 -10.35 22.09
N ALA A 88 -15.04 -10.66 23.33
CA ALA A 88 -14.29 -10.25 24.51
C ALA A 88 -13.00 -11.08 24.65
N ALA A 89 -13.08 -12.40 24.45
CA ALA A 89 -11.92 -13.28 24.45
C ALA A 89 -10.98 -12.99 23.26
N ALA A 90 -11.54 -12.73 22.08
CA ALA A 90 -10.78 -12.33 20.90
C ALA A 90 -9.97 -11.06 21.15
N LEU A 91 -10.59 -10.01 21.71
CA LEU A 91 -9.91 -8.77 22.05
C LEU A 91 -8.79 -8.94 23.08
N GLN A 92 -8.93 -9.86 24.04
CA GLN A 92 -7.84 -10.18 24.96
C GLN A 92 -6.65 -10.80 24.21
N SER A 93 -6.90 -11.64 23.21
CA SER A 93 -5.85 -12.23 22.37
C SER A 93 -5.12 -11.15 21.54
N PHE A 94 -5.86 -10.20 20.95
CA PHE A 94 -5.25 -9.08 20.22
C PHE A 94 -4.44 -8.14 21.12
N ARG A 95 -4.88 -7.92 22.37
CA ARG A 95 -4.07 -7.18 23.36
C ARG A 95 -2.76 -7.90 23.67
N ALA A 96 -2.79 -9.21 23.85
CA ALA A 96 -1.57 -9.99 24.05
C ALA A 96 -0.60 -9.89 22.85
N ILE A 97 -1.14 -9.90 21.62
CA ILE A 97 -0.35 -9.67 20.40
C ILE A 97 0.24 -8.26 20.37
N ASP A 98 -0.53 -7.22 20.70
CA ASP A 98 -0.03 -5.84 20.75
C ASP A 98 1.05 -5.64 21.82
N ASP A 99 0.87 -6.24 23.00
CA ASP A 99 1.85 -6.22 24.08
C ASP A 99 3.16 -6.90 23.67
N GLU A 100 3.07 -8.03 22.96
CA GLU A 100 4.24 -8.72 22.42
C GLU A 100 4.92 -7.90 21.31
N CYS A 101 4.15 -7.27 20.42
CA CYS A 101 4.68 -6.35 19.42
C CYS A 101 5.43 -5.19 20.09
N LYS A 102 4.87 -4.62 21.16
CA LYS A 102 5.51 -3.56 21.94
C LYS A 102 6.80 -4.05 22.60
N ARG A 103 6.80 -5.24 23.20
CA ARG A 103 7.98 -5.87 23.81
C ARG A 103 9.10 -6.08 22.79
N LEU A 104 8.74 -6.49 21.57
CA LEU A 104 9.67 -6.73 20.45
C LEU A 104 9.97 -5.48 19.62
N SER A 105 9.44 -4.31 20.00
CA SER A 105 9.58 -3.04 19.25
C SER A 105 9.07 -3.10 17.79
N ILE A 106 8.10 -3.97 17.50
CA ILE A 106 7.41 -4.02 16.21
C ILE A 106 6.46 -2.82 16.12
N ARG A 107 6.65 -2.00 15.09
CA ARG A 107 5.81 -0.81 14.85
C ARG A 107 4.65 -1.07 13.90
N LEU A 108 4.74 -2.09 13.07
CA LEU A 108 3.78 -2.40 12.01
C LEU A 108 3.55 -3.92 11.99
N PHE A 109 2.39 -4.35 12.45
CA PHE A 109 1.98 -5.75 12.52
C PHE A 109 0.61 -5.94 11.86
N ASN A 110 0.48 -6.92 10.96
CA ASN A 110 -0.80 -7.25 10.34
C ASN A 110 -1.33 -8.55 10.94
N VAL A 111 -2.53 -8.48 11.53
CA VAL A 111 -3.23 -9.66 12.07
C VAL A 111 -3.87 -10.51 10.98
N GLY A 112 -3.78 -10.09 9.71
CA GLY A 112 -4.31 -10.82 8.58
C GLY A 112 -5.75 -10.44 8.22
N PRO A 113 -6.30 -11.08 7.17
CA PRO A 113 -7.62 -10.76 6.66
C PRO A 113 -8.74 -11.38 7.51
N ALA A 114 -9.91 -10.73 7.50
CA ALA A 114 -11.19 -11.33 7.88
C ALA A 114 -12.15 -11.41 6.68
N SER A 115 -12.95 -12.46 6.68
CA SER A 115 -13.96 -12.73 5.65
C SER A 115 -15.34 -13.06 6.24
N THR A 116 -15.41 -13.44 7.52
CA THR A 116 -16.66 -13.71 8.22
C THR A 116 -17.28 -12.44 8.78
N ALA A 117 -18.60 -12.47 9.05
CA ALA A 117 -19.30 -11.35 9.66
C ALA A 117 -18.69 -10.98 11.03
N GLU A 118 -18.41 -11.99 11.85
CA GLU A 118 -17.84 -11.85 13.19
C GLU A 118 -16.41 -11.29 13.13
N GLY A 119 -15.57 -11.80 12.22
CA GLY A 119 -14.21 -11.32 12.02
C GLY A 119 -14.18 -9.86 11.54
N ILE A 120 -14.99 -9.51 10.54
CA ILE A 120 -15.09 -8.14 10.02
C ILE A 120 -15.60 -7.17 11.09
N ALA A 121 -16.57 -7.60 11.92
CA ALA A 121 -17.11 -6.78 13.00
C ALA A 121 -16.10 -6.47 14.12
N LEU A 122 -15.07 -7.30 14.29
CA LEU A 122 -13.99 -7.08 15.28
C LEU A 122 -12.95 -6.06 14.83
N VAL A 123 -12.80 -5.83 13.52
CA VAL A 123 -11.73 -4.98 12.98
C VAL A 123 -11.67 -3.59 13.62
N PRO A 124 -12.79 -2.83 13.78
CA PRO A 124 -12.72 -1.51 14.41
C PRO A 124 -12.14 -1.55 15.82
N ASP A 125 -12.45 -2.59 16.60
CA ASP A 125 -11.95 -2.76 17.96
C ASP A 125 -10.47 -3.15 17.98
N ILE A 126 -9.99 -3.91 16.98
CA ILE A 126 -8.57 -4.21 16.78
C ILE A 126 -7.78 -2.93 16.49
N ILE A 127 -8.27 -2.09 15.56
CA ILE A 127 -7.60 -0.83 15.18
C ILE A 127 -7.53 0.14 16.36
N LYS A 128 -8.55 0.16 17.24
CA LYS A 128 -8.58 1.00 18.45
C LYS A 128 -7.57 0.61 19.51
N LEU A 129 -6.99 -0.60 19.47
CA LEU A 129 -5.93 -0.99 20.40
C LEU A 129 -4.68 -0.13 20.23
N GLY A 130 -4.43 0.38 19.02
CA GLY A 130 -3.38 1.35 18.76
C GLY A 130 -2.79 1.28 17.35
N PRO A 131 -1.78 2.13 17.07
CA PRO A 131 -1.25 2.36 15.72
C PRO A 131 -0.40 1.20 15.16
N ARG A 132 -0.17 0.13 15.93
CA ARG A 132 0.70 -0.99 15.53
C ARG A 132 -0.02 -2.04 14.70
N LEU A 133 -1.29 -2.31 15.03
CA LEU A 133 -2.05 -3.40 14.44
C LEU A 133 -2.76 -2.92 13.17
N SER A 134 -2.65 -3.70 12.10
CA SER A 134 -3.40 -3.53 10.87
C SER A 134 -4.17 -4.80 10.58
N ALA A 135 -5.26 -4.67 9.81
CA ALA A 135 -6.07 -5.79 9.35
C ALA A 135 -6.62 -5.48 7.96
N SER A 136 -7.13 -6.50 7.26
CA SER A 136 -7.91 -6.29 6.05
C SER A 136 -9.22 -7.05 6.11
N GLY A 137 -10.19 -6.61 5.32
CA GLY A 137 -11.46 -7.30 5.16
C GLY A 137 -11.64 -7.72 3.70
N VAL A 138 -12.06 -8.96 3.47
CA VAL A 138 -12.11 -9.56 2.13
C VAL A 138 -13.54 -9.52 1.61
N ILE A 139 -13.71 -9.05 0.38
CA ILE A 139 -14.90 -9.37 -0.41
C ILE A 139 -14.53 -10.63 -1.19
N PRO A 140 -15.10 -11.82 -0.89
CA PRO A 140 -14.63 -13.08 -1.46
C PRO A 140 -15.03 -13.29 -2.92
N ASP A 141 -16.14 -12.67 -3.35
CA ASP A 141 -16.69 -12.77 -4.70
C ASP A 141 -17.21 -11.41 -5.18
N ALA A 142 -17.15 -11.16 -6.49
CA ALA A 142 -17.57 -9.89 -7.09
C ALA A 142 -19.04 -9.51 -6.83
N LEU A 143 -19.88 -10.49 -6.51
CA LEU A 143 -21.32 -10.32 -6.27
C LEU A 143 -21.69 -10.36 -4.78
N ASP A 144 -20.71 -10.43 -3.88
CA ASP A 144 -20.96 -10.48 -2.44
C ASP A 144 -21.27 -9.08 -1.87
N ALA A 145 -22.50 -8.63 -2.11
CA ALA A 145 -23.02 -7.37 -1.60
C ALA A 145 -23.13 -7.34 -0.06
N GLN A 146 -23.23 -8.51 0.57
CA GLN A 146 -23.34 -8.60 2.02
C GLN A 146 -22.00 -8.30 2.69
N ALA A 147 -20.90 -8.89 2.19
CA ALA A 147 -19.55 -8.56 2.62
C ALA A 147 -19.24 -7.07 2.39
N ALA A 148 -19.59 -6.54 1.21
CA ALA A 148 -19.40 -5.12 0.90
C ALA A 148 -20.13 -4.19 1.89
N THR A 149 -21.31 -4.58 2.36
CA THR A 149 -22.09 -3.85 3.37
C THR A 149 -21.38 -3.86 4.73
N TRP A 150 -20.95 -5.04 5.22
CA TRP A 150 -20.21 -5.14 6.48
C TRP A 150 -18.94 -4.31 6.48
N LEU A 151 -18.23 -4.31 5.35
CA LEU A 151 -16.98 -3.58 5.19
C LEU A 151 -17.19 -2.07 5.10
N ALA A 152 -18.28 -1.61 4.48
CA ALA A 152 -18.69 -0.20 4.51
C ALA A 152 -18.95 0.27 5.94
N ASP A 153 -19.70 -0.50 6.72
CA ASP A 153 -19.97 -0.20 8.13
C ASP A 153 -18.67 -0.19 8.95
N THR A 154 -17.76 -1.14 8.72
CA THR A 154 -16.45 -1.20 9.38
C THR A 154 -15.60 0.04 9.10
N VAL A 155 -15.50 0.48 7.84
CA VAL A 155 -14.72 1.67 7.45
C VAL A 155 -15.28 2.95 8.09
N LEU A 156 -16.60 3.08 8.11
CA LEU A 156 -17.27 4.22 8.75
C LEU A 156 -17.12 4.19 10.28
N ARG A 157 -17.22 3.01 10.89
CA ARG A 157 -17.01 2.84 12.34
C ARG A 157 -15.58 3.18 12.75
N ILE A 158 -14.57 2.72 11.99
CA ILE A 158 -13.17 3.11 12.23
C ILE A 158 -13.02 4.63 12.13
N ALA A 159 -13.63 5.26 11.12
CA ALA A 159 -13.54 6.71 10.93
C ALA A 159 -14.18 7.50 12.09
N ALA A 160 -15.34 7.05 12.58
CA ALA A 160 -16.04 7.69 13.69
C ALA A 160 -15.36 7.49 15.04
N GLU A 161 -14.60 6.40 15.19
CA GLU A 161 -14.03 5.97 16.46
C GLU A 161 -12.53 6.27 16.60
N THR A 162 -11.91 6.92 15.61
CA THR A 162 -10.50 7.32 15.61
C THR A 162 -10.33 8.80 15.28
N GLU A 163 -9.25 9.41 15.78
CA GLU A 163 -8.99 10.83 15.58
C GLU A 163 -8.81 11.15 14.08
N GLY A 164 -9.57 12.11 13.57
CA GLY A 164 -9.54 12.52 12.16
C GLY A 164 -9.96 11.44 11.16
N GLY A 165 -10.46 10.29 11.63
CA GLY A 165 -10.72 9.09 10.83
C GLY A 165 -9.47 8.35 10.33
N GLU A 166 -8.29 8.69 10.87
CA GLU A 166 -6.99 8.18 10.41
C GLU A 166 -6.76 6.70 10.73
N GLY A 167 -7.57 6.08 11.59
CA GLY A 167 -7.50 4.64 11.85
C GLY A 167 -7.67 3.79 10.57
N ASN A 168 -8.35 4.32 9.55
CA ASN A 168 -8.46 3.65 8.25
C ASN A 168 -7.12 3.53 7.51
N PHE A 169 -6.05 4.22 7.96
CA PHE A 169 -4.70 3.97 7.44
C PHE A 169 -4.23 2.52 7.72
N GLN A 170 -4.76 1.89 8.77
CA GLN A 170 -4.45 0.53 9.22
C GLN A 170 -5.40 -0.54 8.66
N PHE A 171 -6.38 -0.14 7.83
CA PHE A 171 -7.39 -1.03 7.28
C PHE A 171 -7.59 -0.86 5.77
N CYS A 172 -7.88 -1.94 5.07
CA CYS A 172 -8.37 -1.89 3.70
C CYS A 172 -9.37 -3.02 3.44
N VAL A 173 -10.24 -2.76 2.48
CA VAL A 173 -11.00 -3.82 1.80
C VAL A 173 -10.10 -4.43 0.73
N SER A 174 -10.00 -5.75 0.66
CA SER A 174 -9.22 -6.47 -0.35
C SER A 174 -10.11 -7.36 -1.21
N CYS A 175 -9.76 -7.43 -2.50
CA CYS A 175 -10.43 -8.26 -3.50
C CYS A 175 -9.36 -8.95 -4.35
N ASN A 176 -9.39 -10.28 -4.41
CA ASN A 176 -8.43 -11.10 -5.17
C ASN A 176 -6.94 -10.83 -4.82
N VAL A 177 -6.65 -10.40 -3.59
CA VAL A 177 -5.27 -10.21 -3.11
C VAL A 177 -4.74 -11.55 -2.57
N GLY A 178 -3.68 -12.07 -3.18
CA GLY A 178 -3.01 -13.29 -2.72
C GLY A 178 -2.06 -13.06 -1.54
N PRO A 179 -1.62 -14.14 -0.88
CA PRO A 179 -0.70 -14.07 0.25
C PRO A 179 0.69 -13.59 -0.19
N GLY A 180 1.50 -13.16 0.76
CA GLY A 180 2.89 -12.76 0.50
C GLY A 180 3.06 -11.34 -0.05
N THR A 181 1.99 -10.53 -0.01
CA THR A 181 2.05 -9.09 -0.34
C THR A 181 2.75 -8.32 0.79
N PRO A 182 3.87 -7.59 0.56
CA PRO A 182 4.56 -6.85 1.63
C PRO A 182 3.83 -5.56 2.07
N PHE A 183 2.95 -5.02 1.24
CA PHE A 183 2.26 -3.77 1.51
C PHE A 183 1.05 -3.95 2.43
N PHE A 184 1.04 -3.15 3.49
CA PHE A 184 -0.08 -3.08 4.42
C PHE A 184 -1.17 -2.16 3.85
N PRO A 185 -2.44 -2.36 4.25
CA PRO A 185 -2.90 -3.34 5.24
C PRO A 185 -3.44 -4.66 4.64
N ALA A 186 -3.22 -4.91 3.34
CA ALA A 186 -3.63 -6.17 2.69
C ALA A 186 -2.66 -7.34 2.89
N SER A 187 -1.55 -7.12 3.60
CA SER A 187 -0.46 -8.10 3.79
C SER A 187 -0.88 -9.27 4.68
N TYR A 188 -0.63 -10.50 4.23
CA TYR A 188 -0.90 -11.70 5.03
C TYR A 188 -0.07 -12.92 4.58
N SER A 189 0.04 -13.91 5.48
CA SER A 189 0.64 -15.22 5.21
C SER A 189 -0.38 -16.18 4.60
N GLY A 190 0.03 -16.98 3.62
CA GLY A 190 -0.79 -18.06 3.05
C GLY A 190 -0.81 -19.33 3.90
N GLY A 191 -0.21 -19.29 5.09
CA GLY A 191 0.11 -20.48 5.89
C GLY A 191 1.47 -21.08 5.51
N GLY A 192 1.85 -22.17 6.20
CA GLY A 192 3.09 -22.89 5.92
C GLY A 192 4.35 -22.28 6.55
N PRO A 193 5.55 -22.58 5.99
CA PRO A 193 6.83 -22.10 6.50
C PRO A 193 6.93 -20.57 6.49
N ILE A 194 7.77 -20.03 7.38
CA ILE A 194 8.05 -18.58 7.41
C ILE A 194 8.66 -18.15 6.08
N SER A 195 8.12 -17.07 5.52
CA SER A 195 8.59 -16.47 4.29
C SER A 195 8.75 -14.97 4.45
N PHE A 196 9.42 -14.31 3.53
CA PHE A 196 9.51 -12.84 3.53
C PHE A 196 9.45 -12.28 2.11
N GLY A 197 8.98 -11.04 2.03
CA GLY A 197 8.94 -10.26 0.80
C GLY A 197 9.49 -8.86 1.04
N ILE A 198 10.03 -8.25 -0.02
CA ILE A 198 10.59 -6.91 0.04
C ILE A 198 9.72 -5.98 -0.79
N GLY A 199 9.09 -5.00 -0.14
CA GLY A 199 8.36 -3.94 -0.82
C GLY A 199 9.27 -2.76 -1.13
N CYS A 200 9.26 -2.29 -2.37
CA CYS A 200 10.13 -1.20 -2.83
C CYS A 200 9.34 0.10 -3.04
N GLU A 201 10.00 1.24 -2.81
CA GLU A 201 9.58 2.55 -3.30
C GLU A 201 10.37 2.81 -4.58
N THR A 202 9.71 2.93 -5.72
CA THR A 202 10.35 2.96 -7.05
C THR A 202 9.92 4.16 -7.91
N SER A 203 9.33 5.20 -7.33
CA SER A 203 8.78 6.36 -8.06
C SER A 203 9.88 7.16 -8.75
N ALA A 204 11.07 7.21 -8.17
CA ALA A 204 12.22 7.88 -8.78
C ALA A 204 12.66 7.26 -10.11
N ILE A 205 12.33 5.98 -10.38
CA ILE A 205 12.56 5.37 -11.69
C ILE A 205 11.75 6.07 -12.77
N LEU A 206 10.50 6.46 -12.48
CA LEU A 206 9.66 7.16 -13.46
C LEU A 206 10.17 8.57 -13.71
N ALA A 207 10.58 9.27 -12.66
CA ALA A 207 11.17 10.61 -12.76
C ALA A 207 12.49 10.62 -13.56
N ASP A 208 13.26 9.53 -13.54
CA ASP A 208 14.43 9.38 -14.41
C ASP A 208 14.05 8.98 -15.86
N ALA A 209 13.23 7.96 -16.02
CA ALA A 209 13.04 7.30 -17.31
C ALA A 209 12.09 8.04 -18.26
N LEU A 210 10.98 8.60 -17.77
CA LEU A 210 9.95 9.21 -18.61
C LEU A 210 10.43 10.46 -19.37
N PRO A 211 11.18 11.40 -18.77
CA PRO A 211 11.68 12.57 -19.50
C PRO A 211 12.61 12.20 -20.67
N ARG A 212 13.37 11.10 -20.54
CA ARG A 212 14.33 10.62 -21.55
C ARG A 212 13.63 10.02 -22.79
N ALA A 213 12.34 9.74 -22.68
CA ALA A 213 11.54 9.19 -23.77
C ALA A 213 11.08 10.25 -24.78
N ALA A 214 11.01 11.52 -24.39
CA ALA A 214 10.65 12.65 -25.26
C ALA A 214 9.34 12.41 -26.06
N GLY A 215 8.29 11.93 -25.40
CA GLY A 215 6.99 11.65 -26.03
C GLY A 215 6.84 10.29 -26.71
N ASP A 216 7.92 9.53 -26.90
CA ASP A 216 7.84 8.20 -27.50
C ASP A 216 7.44 7.14 -26.45
N LEU A 217 6.20 6.65 -26.55
CA LEU A 217 5.65 5.63 -25.65
C LEU A 217 6.40 4.30 -25.69
N ARG A 218 6.91 3.86 -26.85
CA ARG A 218 7.65 2.59 -26.93
C ARG A 218 9.00 2.75 -26.24
N LYS A 219 9.67 3.87 -26.49
CA LYS A 219 10.93 4.21 -25.82
C LYS A 219 10.74 4.35 -24.31
N ALA A 220 9.66 5.00 -23.86
CA ALA A 220 9.33 5.13 -22.44
C ALA A 220 9.17 3.77 -21.77
N ARG A 221 8.42 2.84 -22.38
CA ARG A 221 8.26 1.48 -21.84
C ARG A 221 9.60 0.77 -21.65
N GLU A 222 10.46 0.82 -22.66
CA GLU A 222 11.77 0.16 -22.62
C GLU A 222 12.70 0.80 -21.58
N LEU A 223 12.73 2.14 -21.49
CA LEU A 223 13.51 2.85 -20.49
C LEU A 223 13.05 2.51 -19.07
N VAL A 224 11.73 2.55 -18.81
CA VAL A 224 11.18 2.19 -17.50
C VAL A 224 11.55 0.74 -17.16
N ARG A 225 11.29 -0.20 -18.06
CA ARG A 225 11.62 -1.63 -17.84
C ARG A 225 13.10 -1.84 -17.54
N ALA A 226 13.98 -1.29 -18.37
CA ALA A 226 15.43 -1.47 -18.23
C ALA A 226 15.95 -0.86 -16.91
N THR A 227 15.45 0.32 -16.52
CA THR A 227 15.84 0.94 -15.26
C THR A 227 15.33 0.12 -14.06
N PHE A 228 14.09 -0.39 -14.09
CA PHE A 228 13.60 -1.29 -13.05
C PHE A 228 14.47 -2.54 -12.91
N GLU A 229 14.76 -3.24 -14.00
CA GLU A 229 15.57 -4.46 -13.96
C GLU A 229 16.97 -4.19 -13.40
N ALA A 230 17.61 -3.11 -13.84
CA ALA A 230 18.94 -2.71 -13.37
C ALA A 230 18.97 -2.38 -11.86
N GLN A 231 17.92 -1.76 -11.33
CA GLN A 231 17.86 -1.38 -9.91
C GLN A 231 17.46 -2.55 -9.01
N MET A 232 16.61 -3.46 -9.49
CA MET A 232 16.01 -4.53 -8.69
C MET A 232 16.83 -5.83 -8.68
N ARG A 233 17.61 -6.12 -9.73
CA ARG A 233 18.44 -7.33 -9.80
C ARG A 233 19.38 -7.49 -8.59
N PRO A 234 20.18 -6.48 -8.20
CA PRO A 234 21.07 -6.63 -7.04
C PRO A 234 20.30 -6.87 -5.73
N LEU A 235 19.10 -6.31 -5.62
CA LEU A 235 18.24 -6.52 -4.44
C LEU A 235 17.69 -7.95 -4.40
N GLU A 236 17.31 -8.51 -5.55
CA GLU A 236 16.88 -9.91 -5.64
C GLU A 236 18.00 -10.88 -5.24
N ASP A 237 19.22 -10.66 -5.73
CA ASP A 237 20.37 -11.51 -5.41
C ASP A 237 20.63 -11.55 -3.90
N LEU A 238 20.59 -10.38 -3.24
CA LEU A 238 20.70 -10.28 -1.78
C LEU A 238 19.55 -10.96 -1.04
N ALA A 239 18.32 -10.82 -1.55
CA ALA A 239 17.16 -11.47 -0.94
C ALA A 239 17.29 -13.01 -1.02
N ARG A 240 17.75 -13.56 -2.15
CA ARG A 240 18.00 -15.00 -2.29
C ARG A 240 19.10 -15.50 -1.36
N GLU A 241 20.14 -14.69 -1.17
CA GLU A 241 21.19 -15.01 -0.21
C GLU A 241 20.64 -15.05 1.23
N LEU A 242 19.88 -14.03 1.64
CA LEU A 242 19.23 -13.95 2.95
C LEU A 242 18.27 -15.13 3.18
N ALA A 243 17.53 -15.53 2.15
CA ALA A 243 16.65 -16.70 2.21
C ALA A 243 17.43 -17.99 2.50
N SER A 244 18.53 -18.19 1.78
CA SER A 244 19.41 -19.36 1.94
C SER A 244 20.10 -19.40 3.31
N SER A 245 20.62 -18.27 3.80
CA SER A 245 21.37 -18.20 5.05
C SER A 245 20.50 -18.31 6.31
N HIS A 246 19.21 -17.97 6.21
CA HIS A 246 18.27 -18.01 7.32
C HIS A 246 17.23 -19.14 7.23
N ASP A 247 17.32 -20.01 6.22
CA ASP A 247 16.35 -21.10 5.96
C ASP A 247 14.89 -20.60 5.88
N LEU A 248 14.70 -19.48 5.17
CA LEU A 248 13.39 -18.86 4.93
C LEU A 248 13.05 -18.88 3.46
N LEU A 249 11.75 -18.88 3.15
CA LEU A 249 11.29 -18.74 1.77
C LEU A 249 11.29 -17.27 1.34
N PHE A 250 11.87 -16.99 0.18
CA PHE A 250 11.74 -15.69 -0.47
C PHE A 250 10.47 -15.62 -1.30
N ALA A 251 9.49 -14.84 -0.84
CA ALA A 251 8.21 -14.66 -1.53
C ALA A 251 8.35 -13.81 -2.80
N GLY A 252 9.31 -12.88 -2.84
CA GLY A 252 9.59 -12.03 -4.00
C GLY A 252 9.81 -10.56 -3.65
N LEU A 253 10.08 -9.77 -4.69
CA LEU A 253 10.08 -8.31 -4.64
C LEU A 253 8.72 -7.77 -5.07
N ASP A 254 8.12 -6.88 -4.27
CA ASP A 254 7.02 -6.06 -4.75
C ASP A 254 7.61 -4.81 -5.42
N ALA A 255 7.60 -4.83 -6.75
CA ALA A 255 8.17 -3.81 -7.63
C ALA A 255 7.21 -2.63 -7.88
N SER A 256 6.23 -2.42 -7.00
CA SER A 256 5.23 -1.39 -7.20
C SER A 256 5.81 0.02 -7.18
N VAL A 257 5.30 0.86 -8.07
CA VAL A 257 5.49 2.32 -7.98
C VAL A 257 4.59 2.83 -6.85
N ALA A 258 5.13 2.83 -5.64
CA ALA A 258 4.42 3.15 -4.40
C ALA A 258 5.06 4.39 -3.74
N PRO A 259 4.66 5.61 -4.11
CA PRO A 259 5.26 6.85 -3.61
C PRO A 259 5.06 7.01 -2.10
N LEU A 260 5.96 7.74 -1.44
CA LEU A 260 5.77 8.23 -0.06
C LEU A 260 6.74 9.36 0.27
N GLY A 261 6.25 10.31 1.06
CA GLY A 261 7.07 11.33 1.68
C GLY A 261 7.72 12.21 0.62
N SER A 262 9.06 12.22 0.57
CA SER A 262 9.82 13.06 -0.36
C SER A 262 10.11 12.40 -1.72
N ALA A 263 9.46 11.29 -2.05
CA ALA A 263 9.59 10.67 -3.37
C ALA A 263 9.19 11.67 -4.49
N PRO A 264 9.83 11.61 -5.67
CA PRO A 264 9.46 12.47 -6.80
C PRO A 264 7.96 12.32 -7.15
N PRO A 265 7.22 13.44 -7.30
CA PRO A 265 5.79 13.39 -7.56
C PRO A 265 5.44 12.64 -8.85
N LEU A 266 4.53 11.65 -8.76
CA LEU A 266 4.12 10.86 -9.91
C LEU A 266 3.45 11.71 -11.00
N ALA A 267 2.65 12.69 -10.60
CA ALA A 267 1.99 13.59 -11.55
C ALA A 267 3.01 14.34 -12.43
N ASP A 268 4.14 14.74 -11.86
CA ASP A 268 5.19 15.49 -12.56
C ASP A 268 5.96 14.56 -13.51
N ALA A 269 6.25 13.33 -13.07
CA ALA A 269 6.84 12.30 -13.92
C ALA A 269 5.94 11.98 -15.13
N PHE A 270 4.63 11.89 -14.93
CA PHE A 270 3.66 11.67 -16.01
C PHE A 270 3.65 12.83 -17.01
N ALA A 271 3.58 14.07 -16.51
CA ALA A 271 3.59 15.27 -17.34
C ALA A 271 4.88 15.38 -18.18
N SER A 272 6.02 14.94 -17.63
CA SER A 272 7.32 14.97 -18.31
C SER A 272 7.39 14.13 -19.60
N LEU A 273 6.49 13.16 -19.77
CA LEU A 273 6.37 12.39 -21.00
C LEU A 273 5.79 13.23 -22.15
N GLY A 274 5.08 14.32 -21.85
CA GLY A 274 4.56 15.27 -22.85
C GLY A 274 3.18 14.94 -23.40
N LEU A 275 2.39 14.11 -22.72
CA LEU A 275 1.01 13.76 -23.13
C LEU A 275 -0.10 14.58 -22.48
N GLY A 276 0.25 15.47 -21.55
CA GLY A 276 -0.70 16.26 -20.77
C GLY A 276 -0.45 16.10 -19.28
N GLU A 277 -1.26 16.77 -18.47
CA GLU A 277 -1.17 16.69 -17.02
C GLU A 277 -1.84 15.41 -16.49
N PHE A 278 -1.43 14.97 -15.29
CA PHE A 278 -2.11 13.84 -14.66
C PHE A 278 -3.60 14.14 -14.42
N GLY A 279 -4.45 13.19 -14.81
CA GLY A 279 -5.90 13.31 -14.81
C GLY A 279 -6.50 13.65 -16.17
N GLU A 280 -5.68 14.11 -17.13
CA GLU A 280 -6.14 14.40 -18.49
C GLU A 280 -6.05 13.15 -19.39
N SER A 281 -6.55 13.29 -20.62
CA SER A 281 -6.42 12.27 -21.66
C SER A 281 -4.97 11.85 -21.83
N GLY A 282 -4.71 10.55 -21.86
CA GLY A 282 -3.35 9.99 -21.89
C GLY A 282 -2.89 9.42 -20.56
N THR A 283 -3.43 9.88 -19.41
CA THR A 283 -3.08 9.34 -18.08
C THR A 283 -3.25 7.82 -18.03
N LEU A 284 -4.38 7.30 -18.50
CA LEU A 284 -4.65 5.86 -18.56
C LEU A 284 -3.61 5.09 -19.38
N ALA A 285 -3.17 5.65 -20.51
CA ALA A 285 -2.18 5.02 -21.39
C ALA A 285 -0.80 4.96 -20.73
N VAL A 286 -0.40 6.02 -20.02
CA VAL A 286 0.86 6.05 -19.25
C VAL A 286 0.78 5.07 -18.08
N SER A 287 -0.34 5.01 -17.37
CA SER A 287 -0.56 4.04 -16.29
C SER A 287 -0.44 2.59 -16.76
N ALA A 288 -1.04 2.26 -17.91
CA ALA A 288 -0.93 0.93 -18.52
C ALA A 288 0.50 0.61 -18.96
N LEU A 289 1.21 1.59 -19.53
CA LEU A 289 2.61 1.44 -19.93
C LEU A 289 3.50 1.11 -18.73
N VAL A 290 3.39 1.90 -17.65
CA VAL A 290 4.21 1.72 -16.44
C VAL A 290 3.95 0.35 -15.83
N THR A 291 2.69 0.00 -15.60
CA THR A 291 2.34 -1.31 -15.03
C THR A 291 2.77 -2.46 -15.93
N GLY A 292 2.63 -2.31 -17.25
CA GLY A 292 3.10 -3.30 -18.23
C GLY A 292 4.62 -3.48 -18.20
N ALA A 293 5.39 -2.41 -17.99
CA ALA A 293 6.83 -2.49 -17.80
C ALA A 293 7.20 -3.24 -16.51
N VAL A 294 6.56 -2.91 -15.38
CA VAL A 294 6.79 -3.59 -14.09
C VAL A 294 6.43 -5.07 -14.17
N LYS A 295 5.24 -5.42 -14.69
CA LYS A 295 4.79 -6.82 -14.81
C LYS A 295 5.70 -7.64 -15.74
N SER A 296 6.30 -7.02 -16.75
CA SER A 296 7.23 -7.72 -17.65
C SER A 296 8.52 -8.19 -16.97
N LEU A 297 8.87 -7.63 -15.80
CA LEU A 297 10.04 -8.07 -15.03
C LEU A 297 9.88 -9.51 -14.49
N SER A 298 8.66 -10.05 -14.43
CA SER A 298 8.40 -11.43 -14.02
C SER A 298 9.13 -12.48 -14.88
N SER A 299 9.57 -12.13 -16.09
CA SER A 299 10.41 -13.01 -16.90
C SER A 299 11.83 -13.19 -16.36
N SER A 300 12.29 -12.29 -15.48
CA SER A 300 13.68 -12.28 -15.02
C SER A 300 13.84 -12.08 -13.51
N LEU A 301 12.82 -11.63 -12.77
CA LEU A 301 12.80 -11.46 -11.32
C LEU A 301 11.63 -12.24 -10.70
N THR A 302 11.79 -12.70 -9.46
CA THR A 302 10.67 -13.19 -8.64
C THR A 302 9.91 -12.01 -8.05
N LEU A 303 8.75 -11.72 -8.64
CA LEU A 303 7.85 -10.68 -8.17
C LEU A 303 6.80 -11.22 -7.19
N CYS A 304 6.37 -10.38 -6.25
CA CYS A 304 5.24 -10.65 -5.38
C CYS A 304 4.33 -9.41 -5.24
N GLY A 305 3.27 -9.58 -4.46
CA GLY A 305 2.33 -8.51 -4.13
C GLY A 305 1.67 -7.86 -5.34
N TYR A 306 1.54 -6.54 -5.31
CA TYR A 306 0.86 -5.81 -6.37
C TYR A 306 1.73 -5.69 -7.62
N SER A 307 3.03 -5.42 -7.46
CA SER A 307 4.01 -5.20 -8.52
C SER A 307 3.44 -4.45 -9.73
N GLY A 308 2.95 -3.23 -9.48
CA GLY A 308 2.38 -2.36 -10.49
C GLY A 308 2.31 -0.90 -10.04
N LEU A 309 1.62 -0.05 -10.79
CA LEU A 309 1.47 1.36 -10.42
C LEU A 309 0.49 1.54 -9.26
N MET A 310 0.87 2.27 -8.21
CA MET A 310 -0.03 2.75 -7.17
C MET A 310 -0.29 4.24 -7.37
N LEU A 311 -1.56 4.66 -7.21
CA LEU A 311 -1.97 6.06 -7.35
C LEU A 311 -2.61 6.60 -6.05
N PRO A 312 -1.88 6.62 -4.92
CA PRO A 312 -2.42 7.02 -3.62
C PRO A 312 -2.50 8.55 -3.48
N PRO A 313 -3.70 9.19 -3.52
CA PRO A 313 -3.79 10.65 -3.53
C PRO A 313 -3.25 11.29 -2.24
N CYS A 314 -3.26 10.57 -1.12
CA CYS A 314 -2.68 11.06 0.13
C CYS A 314 -1.23 10.62 0.35
N GLU A 315 -0.57 9.85 -0.50
CA GLU A 315 0.87 9.53 -0.31
C GLU A 315 1.78 10.22 -1.34
N ASP A 316 1.21 10.89 -2.36
CA ASP A 316 1.94 11.62 -3.40
C ASP A 316 1.50 13.09 -3.50
N ALA A 317 2.44 14.02 -3.35
CA ALA A 317 2.17 15.45 -3.38
C ALA A 317 1.65 15.94 -4.75
N GLY A 318 2.03 15.28 -5.86
CA GLY A 318 1.56 15.60 -7.20
C GLY A 318 0.12 15.18 -7.39
N LEU A 319 -0.22 13.95 -7.01
CA LEU A 319 -1.59 13.44 -7.02
C LEU A 319 -2.50 14.26 -6.11
N ALA A 320 -2.04 14.63 -4.92
CA ALA A 320 -2.76 15.50 -3.98
C ALA A 320 -3.08 16.88 -4.59
N ARG A 321 -2.08 17.50 -5.22
CA ARG A 321 -2.23 18.79 -5.89
C ARG A 321 -3.22 18.70 -7.06
N ARG A 322 -3.12 17.66 -7.89
CA ARG A 322 -4.01 17.44 -9.04
C ARG A 322 -5.45 17.15 -8.60
N ALA A 323 -5.66 16.38 -7.53
CA ALA A 323 -6.99 16.16 -6.96
C ALA A 323 -7.60 17.46 -6.41
N SER A 324 -6.79 18.25 -5.70
CA SER A 324 -7.19 19.56 -5.17
C SER A 324 -7.58 20.56 -6.26
N ALA A 325 -6.94 20.46 -7.42
CA ALA A 325 -7.28 21.22 -8.63
C ALA A 325 -8.47 20.62 -9.41
N ARG A 326 -9.13 19.57 -8.90
CA ARG A 326 -10.21 18.81 -9.56
C ARG A 326 -9.79 18.23 -10.92
N GLY A 327 -8.51 17.87 -11.06
CA GLY A 327 -7.95 17.29 -12.28
C GLY A 327 -8.38 15.85 -12.54
N TYR A 328 -8.88 15.14 -11.54
CA TYR A 328 -9.43 13.79 -11.66
C TYR A 328 -10.40 13.49 -10.51
N SER A 329 -11.19 12.44 -10.68
CA SER A 329 -12.24 11.98 -9.77
C SER A 329 -11.96 10.56 -9.24
N ILE A 330 -12.80 10.09 -8.33
CA ILE A 330 -12.71 8.70 -7.84
C ILE A 330 -13.02 7.68 -8.94
N HIS A 331 -13.86 8.03 -9.93
CA HIS A 331 -14.10 7.18 -11.10
C HIS A 331 -12.89 7.12 -12.03
N ASP A 332 -12.12 8.20 -12.13
CA ASP A 332 -10.86 8.16 -12.88
C ASP A 332 -9.86 7.23 -12.20
N LEU A 333 -9.72 7.31 -10.86
CA LEU A 333 -8.91 6.36 -10.09
C LEU A 333 -9.36 4.92 -10.31
N LEU A 334 -10.66 4.64 -10.23
CA LEU A 334 -11.24 3.32 -10.47
C LEU A 334 -10.96 2.83 -11.91
N MET A 335 -11.10 3.70 -12.91
CA MET A 335 -10.74 3.41 -14.30
C MET A 335 -9.24 3.11 -14.43
N TYR A 336 -8.37 3.87 -13.76
CA TYR A 336 -6.93 3.61 -13.74
C TYR A 336 -6.61 2.28 -13.06
N SER A 337 -7.33 1.88 -11.99
CA SER A 337 -7.18 0.57 -11.33
C SER A 337 -7.35 -0.61 -12.29
N ALA A 338 -8.10 -0.46 -13.40
CA ALA A 338 -8.17 -1.48 -14.44
C ALA A 338 -6.79 -1.79 -15.07
N VAL A 339 -5.88 -0.82 -15.12
CA VAL A 339 -4.53 -0.96 -15.72
C VAL A 339 -3.37 -0.70 -14.74
N CYS A 340 -3.65 -0.33 -13.49
CA CYS A 340 -2.68 -0.14 -12.41
C CYS A 340 -2.41 -1.42 -11.60
N GLY A 341 -1.55 -1.35 -10.58
CA GLY A 341 -1.25 -2.45 -9.67
C GLY A 341 -2.21 -2.58 -8.49
N ILE A 342 -2.92 -1.51 -8.11
CA ILE A 342 -3.78 -1.45 -6.92
C ILE A 342 -5.13 -0.78 -7.26
N GLY A 343 -6.09 -0.94 -6.34
CA GLY A 343 -7.40 -0.29 -6.39
C GLY A 343 -7.36 1.16 -5.90
N LEU A 344 -8.33 1.53 -5.07
CA LEU A 344 -8.47 2.87 -4.48
C LEU A 344 -7.63 2.96 -3.21
N ASP A 345 -6.41 3.50 -3.28
CA ASP A 345 -5.52 3.56 -2.11
C ASP A 345 -5.41 4.96 -1.51
N THR A 346 -5.56 5.11 -0.19
CA THR A 346 -5.55 6.40 0.53
C THR A 346 -6.46 7.47 -0.06
N VAL A 347 -7.70 7.10 -0.42
CA VAL A 347 -8.63 8.04 -1.05
C VAL A 347 -9.55 8.66 0.02
N PRO A 348 -9.43 9.96 0.32
CA PRO A 348 -10.32 10.60 1.27
C PRO A 348 -11.70 10.81 0.68
N VAL A 349 -12.73 10.45 1.43
CA VAL A 349 -14.15 10.57 1.07
C VAL A 349 -14.92 11.30 2.18
N PRO A 350 -16.14 11.80 1.93
CA PRO A 350 -16.88 12.54 2.95
C PRO A 350 -17.14 11.66 4.17
N GLY A 351 -17.02 12.22 5.37
CA GLY A 351 -17.26 11.50 6.62
C GLY A 351 -18.71 11.08 6.80
N ASP A 352 -19.63 11.73 6.08
CA ASP A 352 -21.07 11.45 6.07
C ASP A 352 -21.52 10.65 4.84
N VAL A 353 -20.58 10.00 4.12
CA VAL A 353 -20.94 9.13 2.99
C VAL A 353 -21.93 8.05 3.43
N PRO A 354 -23.07 7.89 2.75
CA PRO A 354 -24.02 6.83 3.08
C PRO A 354 -23.37 5.44 2.97
N PRO A 355 -23.55 4.53 3.95
CA PRO A 355 -22.95 3.19 3.92
C PRO A 355 -23.23 2.43 2.62
N ALA A 356 -24.46 2.53 2.10
CA ALA A 356 -24.85 1.90 0.84
C ALA A 356 -24.06 2.39 -0.38
N LYS A 357 -23.67 3.67 -0.42
CA LYS A 357 -22.82 4.20 -1.50
C LYS A 357 -21.39 3.66 -1.40
N LEU A 358 -20.88 3.55 -0.18
CA LEU A 358 -19.55 3.00 0.06
C LEU A 358 -19.49 1.51 -0.28
N ALA A 359 -20.52 0.74 0.09
CA ALA A 359 -20.66 -0.67 -0.29
C ALA A 359 -20.72 -0.85 -1.82
N ALA A 360 -21.49 -0.02 -2.52
CA ALA A 360 -21.54 -0.04 -3.99
C ALA A 360 -20.17 0.26 -4.63
N LEU A 361 -19.42 1.22 -4.09
CA LEU A 361 -18.06 1.51 -4.55
C LEU A 361 -17.11 0.33 -4.31
N PHE A 362 -17.22 -0.38 -3.19
CA PHE A 362 -16.44 -1.60 -2.96
C PHE A 362 -16.82 -2.72 -3.92
N LEU A 363 -18.10 -2.85 -4.28
CA LEU A 363 -18.54 -3.78 -5.33
C LEU A 363 -17.94 -3.42 -6.70
N ASP A 364 -17.80 -2.14 -7.03
CA ASP A 364 -17.11 -1.73 -8.27
C ASP A 364 -15.63 -2.14 -8.27
N VAL A 365 -14.95 -1.99 -7.14
CA VAL A 365 -13.56 -2.45 -6.96
C VAL A 365 -13.48 -3.97 -7.09
N ALA A 366 -14.38 -4.71 -6.43
CA ALA A 366 -14.45 -6.17 -6.52
C ALA A 366 -14.73 -6.63 -7.96
N ALA A 367 -15.68 -5.99 -8.66
CA ALA A 367 -16.00 -6.29 -10.05
C ALA A 367 -14.77 -6.16 -10.95
N LEU A 368 -13.98 -5.08 -10.81
CA LEU A 368 -12.73 -4.95 -11.54
C LEU A 368 -11.69 -6.01 -11.15
N ALA A 369 -11.52 -6.27 -9.85
CA ALA A 369 -10.54 -7.21 -9.33
C ALA A 369 -10.75 -8.62 -9.89
N TYR A 370 -11.97 -9.13 -9.75
CA TYR A 370 -12.32 -10.48 -10.18
C TYR A 370 -12.46 -10.59 -11.70
N ARG A 371 -12.99 -9.57 -12.38
CA ARG A 371 -13.16 -9.63 -13.84
C ARG A 371 -11.83 -9.62 -14.58
N LEU A 372 -10.82 -8.94 -14.04
CA LEU A 372 -9.49 -8.81 -14.63
C LEU A 372 -8.47 -9.79 -14.06
N ASP A 373 -8.87 -10.58 -13.05
CA ASP A 373 -7.99 -11.45 -12.26
C ASP A 373 -6.78 -10.68 -11.70
N LYS A 374 -7.08 -9.61 -10.95
CA LYS A 374 -6.09 -8.69 -10.40
C LYS A 374 -6.28 -8.49 -8.89
N PRO A 375 -5.19 -8.40 -8.12
CA PRO A 375 -5.25 -7.99 -6.73
C PRO A 375 -5.59 -6.51 -6.64
N LEU A 376 -6.76 -6.15 -6.11
CA LEU A 376 -7.13 -4.77 -5.82
C LEU A 376 -7.50 -4.62 -4.34
N SER A 377 -7.20 -3.45 -3.78
CA SER A 377 -7.66 -3.05 -2.47
C SER A 377 -8.30 -1.67 -2.52
N ALA A 378 -9.21 -1.41 -1.58
CA ALA A 378 -9.80 -0.11 -1.33
C ALA A 378 -9.49 0.32 0.11
N ARG A 379 -8.62 1.33 0.24
CA ARG A 379 -8.29 2.01 1.49
C ARG A 379 -8.86 3.43 1.41
N LEU A 380 -10.12 3.57 1.82
CA LEU A 380 -10.85 4.82 1.81
C LEU A 380 -10.78 5.48 3.17
N PHE A 381 -10.65 6.81 3.20
CA PHE A 381 -10.63 7.60 4.44
C PHE A 381 -11.88 8.47 4.51
N PRO A 382 -13.02 8.00 5.07
CA PRO A 382 -14.10 8.91 5.45
C PRO A 382 -13.56 9.92 6.44
N VAL A 383 -13.62 11.21 6.09
CA VAL A 383 -13.04 12.28 6.91
C VAL A 383 -14.14 12.97 7.72
N PRO A 384 -14.20 12.78 9.05
CA PRO A 384 -15.27 13.32 9.88
C PRO A 384 -15.43 14.84 9.72
N GLY A 385 -16.67 15.30 9.52
CA GLY A 385 -16.99 16.72 9.38
C GLY A 385 -16.54 17.38 8.07
N LYS A 386 -16.08 16.59 7.07
CA LYS A 386 -15.67 17.10 5.76
C LYS A 386 -16.58 16.61 4.64
N SER A 387 -16.88 17.52 3.73
CA SER A 387 -17.64 17.31 2.50
C SER A 387 -16.72 17.19 1.30
N ALA A 388 -17.25 16.68 0.19
CA ALA A 388 -16.51 16.58 -1.07
C ALA A 388 -15.98 17.94 -1.55
N GLY A 389 -14.70 17.98 -1.93
CA GLY A 389 -13.97 19.17 -2.38
C GLY A 389 -13.32 19.98 -1.27
N GLU A 390 -13.60 19.71 0.00
CA GLU A 390 -12.88 20.31 1.13
C GLU A 390 -11.48 19.70 1.27
N GLN A 391 -10.54 20.46 1.82
CA GLN A 391 -9.19 19.97 2.12
C GLN A 391 -9.17 19.14 3.39
N THR A 392 -8.46 18.02 3.34
CA THR A 392 -8.11 17.23 4.52
C THR A 392 -7.11 17.98 5.40
N THR A 393 -7.02 17.58 6.66
CA THR A 393 -6.09 18.15 7.66
C THR A 393 -5.43 17.06 8.48
N PHE A 394 -5.05 15.97 7.82
CA PHE A 394 -4.34 14.84 8.41
C PHE A 394 -3.05 15.30 9.07
N GLN A 395 -2.74 14.72 10.22
CA GLN A 395 -1.52 14.97 10.99
C GLN A 395 -0.49 13.85 10.81
N ASN A 396 -0.91 12.73 10.22
CA ASN A 396 -0.02 11.63 9.89
C ASN A 396 1.12 12.09 8.95
N PRO A 397 2.41 11.93 9.33
CA PRO A 397 3.54 12.38 8.52
C PRO A 397 3.72 11.59 7.22
N PHE A 398 3.02 10.47 7.06
CA PHE A 398 2.99 9.69 5.83
C PHE A 398 1.93 10.20 4.85
N LEU A 399 1.05 11.11 5.26
CA LEU A 399 -0.05 11.61 4.44
C LEU A 399 0.15 13.06 4.00
N CYS A 400 -0.03 13.28 2.71
CA CYS A 400 -0.24 14.57 2.07
C CYS A 400 -1.72 14.95 2.19
N ASN A 401 -1.98 16.21 2.53
CA ASN A 401 -3.33 16.75 2.51
C ASN A 401 -3.81 16.99 1.07
N THR A 402 -5.06 16.64 0.79
CA THR A 402 -5.67 16.71 -0.54
C THR A 402 -7.17 17.01 -0.42
N ALA A 403 -7.84 17.24 -1.54
CA ALA A 403 -9.28 17.38 -1.57
C ALA A 403 -9.99 16.05 -1.30
N VAL A 404 -11.05 16.11 -0.50
CA VAL A 404 -11.99 14.99 -0.30
C VAL A 404 -12.72 14.69 -1.61
N PHE A 405 -12.63 13.44 -2.08
CA PHE A 405 -13.26 13.02 -3.32
C PHE A 405 -14.77 12.87 -3.16
N LYS A 406 -15.54 13.25 -4.18
CA LYS A 406 -16.97 12.96 -4.21
C LYS A 406 -17.18 11.46 -4.44
N VAL A 407 -17.92 10.80 -3.56
CA VAL A 407 -18.50 9.48 -3.86
C VAL A 407 -19.79 9.70 -4.66
N PRO A 408 -19.86 9.25 -5.92
CA PRO A 408 -20.89 9.64 -6.87
C PRO A 408 -22.32 9.28 -6.43
#